data_AF-A0A1H9P7A0-F1
#
_entry.id   AF-A0A1H9P7A0-F1
#
_cell.length_a   1.000
_cell.length_b   1.000
_cell.length_c   1.000
_cell.angle_alpha   90.00
_cell.angle_beta   90.00
_cell.angle_gamma   90.00
#
_symmetry.space_group_name_H-M   'P 1'
#
loop_
_entity.id
_entity.type
_entity.pdbx_description
1 polymer ?
#
loop_
_entity_poly.entity_id
_entity_poly.type
_entity_poly.pdbx_seq_one_letter_code
_entity_poly.pdbx_strand_id
1 'polypeptide(L)'
;MQNHAQFIHGALYPSEQDDIQRANSFIQQFSQLLTYLSSIDGTNAVSFSITVDDNVEQFKQFKLHLLRHQLSGDIGIHLTPTFVNHMVNELEEYQNVLNYLKKGEVPPIFHELHHHLIWLLDASGHAGIIQDDLDGVEKRLKQKSNEFAKHFEQFYLKAVELTGYLRTNMHSFPALSRFNKDVELNIFKRVRRDGIECRGFRYIYSTYGGSYVA
;
A
#
# COMPACT_ATOMS: atom_id res chain seq x y z
N MET A 1 3.52 -5.90 -5.79
CA MET A 1 2.45 -6.88 -6.13
C MET A 1 2.85 -8.33 -5.89
N GLN A 2 4.06 -8.79 -6.25
CA GLN A 2 4.54 -10.15 -5.92
C GLN A 2 4.35 -10.52 -4.43
N ASN A 3 4.77 -9.65 -3.50
CA ASN A 3 4.58 -9.88 -2.06
C ASN A 3 3.12 -10.07 -1.67
N HIS A 4 2.18 -9.31 -2.26
CA HIS A 4 0.75 -9.50 -2.01
C HIS A 4 0.28 -10.88 -2.44
N ALA A 5 0.73 -11.36 -3.60
CA ALA A 5 0.40 -12.70 -4.06
C ALA A 5 0.95 -13.78 -3.11
N GLN A 6 2.16 -13.58 -2.57
CA GLN A 6 2.75 -14.46 -1.56
C GLN A 6 1.99 -14.44 -0.23
N PHE A 7 1.58 -13.26 0.25
CA PHE A 7 0.79 -13.12 1.48
C PHE A 7 -0.58 -13.77 1.34
N ILE A 8 -1.27 -13.52 0.22
CA ILE A 8 -2.56 -14.16 -0.08
C ILE A 8 -2.40 -15.67 -0.13
N HIS A 9 -1.42 -16.17 -0.88
CA HIS A 9 -1.14 -17.61 -0.98
C HIS A 9 -0.91 -18.25 0.40
N GLY A 10 -0.08 -17.62 1.26
CA GLY A 10 0.23 -18.13 2.59
C GLY A 10 -0.92 -18.03 3.60
N ALA A 11 -1.95 -17.22 3.32
CA ALA A 11 -3.06 -16.99 4.22
C ALA A 11 -4.33 -17.78 3.86
N LEU A 12 -4.44 -18.29 2.62
CA LEU A 12 -5.56 -19.13 2.19
C LEU A 12 -5.54 -20.47 2.94
N TYR A 13 -6.73 -20.95 3.30
CA TYR A 13 -6.85 -22.26 3.94
C TYR A 13 -6.49 -23.36 2.94
N PRO A 14 -5.96 -24.51 3.39
CA PRO A 14 -5.64 -25.62 2.50
C PRO A 14 -6.85 -26.16 1.70
N SER A 15 -8.09 -25.82 2.05
CA SER A 15 -9.29 -26.15 1.27
C SER A 15 -9.44 -25.30 0.01
N GLU A 16 -8.88 -24.09 -0.04
CA GLU A 16 -9.07 -23.11 -1.13
C GLU A 16 -8.14 -23.35 -2.31
N GLN A 17 -8.14 -24.58 -2.84
CA GLN A 17 -7.17 -25.03 -3.86
C GLN A 17 -7.16 -24.18 -5.13
N ASP A 18 -8.33 -23.75 -5.61
CA ASP A 18 -8.45 -22.94 -6.82
C ASP A 18 -7.80 -21.56 -6.63
N ASP A 19 -8.05 -20.90 -5.49
CA ASP A 19 -7.48 -19.58 -5.20
C ASP A 19 -5.99 -19.65 -4.83
N ILE A 20 -5.54 -20.76 -4.22
CA ILE A 20 -4.11 -21.03 -4.01
C ILE A 20 -3.39 -21.12 -5.36
N GLN A 21 -3.97 -21.83 -6.33
CA GLN A 21 -3.40 -21.94 -7.67
C GLN A 21 -3.36 -20.58 -8.39
N ARG A 22 -4.43 -19.78 -8.28
CA ARG A 22 -4.46 -18.40 -8.82
C ARG A 22 -3.40 -17.52 -8.18
N ALA A 23 -3.28 -17.54 -6.85
CA ALA A 23 -2.26 -16.78 -6.13
C ALA A 23 -0.84 -17.19 -6.57
N ASN A 24 -0.58 -18.49 -6.73
CA ASN A 24 0.70 -18.99 -7.27
C ASN A 24 0.99 -18.51 -8.69
N SER A 25 -0.02 -18.45 -9.56
CA SER A 25 0.13 -17.90 -10.91
C SER A 25 0.57 -16.43 -10.85
N PHE A 26 -0.05 -15.61 -10.01
CA PHE A 26 0.36 -14.22 -9.82
C PHE A 26 1.76 -14.08 -9.21
N ILE A 27 2.16 -14.96 -8.28
CA ILE A 27 3.56 -14.99 -7.78
C ILE A 27 4.52 -15.17 -8.95
N GLN A 28 4.28 -16.14 -9.83
CA GLN A 28 5.13 -16.41 -10.98
C GLN A 28 5.14 -15.26 -11.99
N GLN A 29 3.97 -14.74 -12.36
CA GLN A 29 3.83 -13.61 -13.29
C GLN A 29 4.61 -12.37 -12.79
N PHE A 30 4.40 -11.96 -11.54
CA PHE A 30 5.13 -10.80 -11.02
C PHE A 30 6.63 -11.06 -10.85
N SER A 31 7.04 -12.32 -10.58
CA SER A 31 8.47 -12.70 -10.55
C SER A 31 9.12 -12.52 -11.93
N GLN A 32 8.43 -12.93 -12.98
CA GLN A 32 8.89 -12.78 -14.36
C GLN A 32 8.97 -11.30 -14.76
N LEU A 33 7.94 -10.51 -14.45
CA LEU A 33 7.94 -9.06 -14.69
C LEU A 33 9.10 -8.35 -13.98
N LEU A 34 9.35 -8.68 -12.70
CA LEU A 34 10.48 -8.15 -11.94
C LEU A 34 11.84 -8.52 -12.55
N THR A 35 11.97 -9.75 -13.07
CA THR A 35 13.20 -10.21 -13.73
C THR A 35 13.44 -9.48 -15.04
N TYR A 36 12.37 -9.16 -15.79
CA TYR A 36 12.45 -8.43 -17.04
C TYR A 36 12.88 -6.95 -16.87
N LEU A 37 12.75 -6.38 -15.66
CA LEU A 37 13.08 -4.97 -15.40
C LEU A 37 14.50 -4.57 -15.84
N SER A 38 15.49 -5.47 -15.73
CA SER A 38 16.87 -5.19 -16.13
C SER A 38 17.06 -5.06 -17.66
N SER A 39 16.08 -5.49 -18.44
CA SER A 39 16.08 -5.41 -19.90
C SER A 39 15.25 -4.22 -20.44
N ILE A 40 14.70 -3.39 -19.55
CA ILE A 40 13.90 -2.23 -19.94
C ILE A 40 14.80 -1.08 -20.36
N ASP A 41 14.47 -0.48 -21.50
CA ASP A 41 15.07 0.75 -22.00
C ASP A 41 13.99 1.66 -22.63
N GLY A 42 14.42 2.77 -23.25
CA GLY A 42 13.51 3.72 -23.88
C GLY A 42 12.68 3.16 -25.03
N THR A 43 13.06 2.02 -25.61
CA THR A 43 12.37 1.40 -26.75
C THR A 43 11.23 0.48 -26.36
N ASN A 44 11.30 -0.16 -25.18
CA ASN A 44 10.33 -1.16 -24.73
C ASN A 44 9.56 -0.77 -23.45
N ALA A 45 9.91 0.34 -22.78
CA ALA A 45 9.29 0.76 -21.53
C ALA A 45 7.76 0.94 -21.61
N VAL A 46 7.27 1.50 -22.72
CA VAL A 46 5.82 1.69 -22.94
C VAL A 46 5.11 0.36 -23.10
N SER A 47 5.60 -0.52 -23.99
CA SER A 47 5.02 -1.86 -24.17
C SER A 47 5.09 -2.71 -22.90
N PHE A 48 6.18 -2.58 -22.13
CA PHE A 48 6.30 -3.24 -20.84
C PHE A 48 5.24 -2.74 -19.85
N SER A 49 5.03 -1.42 -19.77
CA SER A 49 4.03 -0.82 -18.89
C SER A 49 2.60 -1.28 -19.22
N ILE A 50 2.29 -1.49 -20.50
CA ILE A 50 1.00 -2.05 -20.93
C ILE A 50 0.85 -3.49 -20.42
N THR A 51 1.85 -4.35 -20.66
CA THR A 51 1.85 -5.73 -20.17
C THR A 51 1.72 -5.81 -18.64
N VAL A 52 2.40 -4.93 -17.91
CA VAL A 52 2.30 -4.86 -16.45
C VAL A 52 0.88 -4.48 -16.02
N ASP A 53 0.27 -3.47 -16.67
CA ASP A 53 -1.08 -3.03 -16.34
C ASP A 53 -2.12 -4.13 -16.53
N ASP A 54 -2.00 -4.94 -17.59
CA ASP A 54 -2.88 -6.10 -17.80
C ASP A 54 -2.78 -7.12 -16.66
N ASN A 55 -1.57 -7.40 -16.16
CA ASN A 55 -1.35 -8.30 -15.02
C ASN A 55 -1.89 -7.68 -13.71
N VAL A 56 -1.72 -6.37 -13.54
CA VAL A 56 -2.20 -5.62 -12.37
C VAL A 56 -3.72 -5.60 -12.33
N GLU A 57 -4.40 -5.39 -13.45
CA GLU A 57 -5.86 -5.42 -13.53
C GLU A 57 -6.41 -6.82 -13.23
N GLN A 58 -5.81 -7.88 -13.78
CA GLN A 58 -6.20 -9.26 -13.43
C GLN A 58 -6.03 -9.53 -11.92
N PHE A 59 -4.95 -9.02 -11.32
CA PHE A 59 -4.71 -9.20 -9.89
C PHE A 59 -5.68 -8.37 -9.03
N LYS A 60 -6.13 -7.20 -9.51
CA LYS A 60 -7.21 -6.43 -8.89
C LYS A 60 -8.50 -7.23 -8.82
N GLN A 61 -8.90 -7.83 -9.95
CA GLN A 61 -10.10 -8.67 -10.02
C GLN A 61 -10.00 -9.86 -9.05
N PHE A 62 -8.83 -10.47 -8.93
CA PHE A 62 -8.61 -11.53 -7.96
C PHE A 62 -8.75 -11.04 -6.51
N LYS A 63 -8.16 -9.91 -6.14
CA LYS A 63 -8.32 -9.33 -4.79
C LYS A 63 -9.78 -8.99 -4.47
N LEU A 64 -10.51 -8.40 -5.43
CA LEU A 64 -11.92 -8.09 -5.26
C LEU A 64 -12.80 -9.34 -5.19
N HIS A 65 -12.42 -10.42 -5.88
CA HIS A 65 -13.03 -11.73 -5.72
C HIS A 65 -12.86 -12.25 -4.29
N LEU A 66 -11.63 -12.27 -3.76
CA LEU A 66 -11.38 -12.67 -2.37
C LEU A 66 -12.18 -11.82 -1.38
N LEU A 67 -12.18 -10.49 -1.55
CA LEU A 67 -12.94 -9.58 -0.71
C LEU A 67 -14.45 -9.86 -0.75
N ARG A 68 -15.00 -10.11 -1.95
CA ARG A 68 -16.41 -10.49 -2.10
C ARG A 68 -16.72 -11.75 -1.31
N HIS A 69 -15.90 -12.78 -1.43
CA HIS A 69 -16.11 -14.05 -0.73
C HIS A 69 -15.93 -13.93 0.79
N GLN A 70 -15.02 -13.08 1.26
CA GLN A 70 -14.91 -12.75 2.68
C GLN A 70 -16.19 -12.10 3.21
N LEU A 71 -16.82 -11.22 2.43
CA LEU A 71 -18.05 -10.54 2.80
C LEU A 71 -19.29 -11.44 2.75
N SER A 72 -19.30 -12.48 1.91
CA SER A 72 -20.34 -13.52 1.89
C SER A 72 -20.08 -14.70 2.85
N GLY A 73 -18.87 -14.79 3.42
CA GLY A 73 -18.50 -15.82 4.38
C GLY A 73 -18.21 -17.18 3.76
N ASP A 74 -17.87 -17.23 2.48
CA ASP A 74 -17.68 -18.45 1.70
C ASP A 74 -16.23 -18.65 1.21
N ILE A 75 -15.26 -18.14 1.97
CA ILE A 75 -13.82 -18.41 1.76
C ILE A 75 -13.08 -18.57 3.10
N GLY A 76 -12.20 -19.57 3.17
CA GLY A 76 -11.24 -19.74 4.25
C GLY A 76 -9.95 -18.96 4.00
N ILE A 77 -9.74 -17.83 4.69
CA ILE A 77 -8.50 -17.03 4.60
C ILE A 77 -8.18 -16.35 5.93
N HIS A 78 -6.90 -16.29 6.30
CA HIS A 78 -6.42 -15.65 7.54
C HIS A 78 -6.25 -14.12 7.44
N LEU A 79 -6.36 -13.54 6.24
CA LEU A 79 -6.37 -12.07 6.07
C LEU A 79 -7.75 -11.51 6.40
N THR A 80 -7.79 -10.33 7.01
CA THR A 80 -9.06 -9.62 7.23
C THR A 80 -9.53 -8.90 5.96
N PRO A 81 -10.84 -8.61 5.81
CA PRO A 81 -11.37 -7.89 4.65
C PRO A 81 -10.72 -6.52 4.46
N THR A 82 -10.47 -5.78 5.55
CA THR A 82 -9.84 -4.46 5.49
C THR A 82 -8.40 -4.54 4.99
N PHE A 83 -7.65 -5.59 5.34
CA PHE A 83 -6.29 -5.76 4.82
C PHE A 83 -6.27 -6.05 3.33
N VAL A 84 -7.18 -6.91 2.84
CA VAL A 84 -7.34 -7.14 1.40
C VAL A 84 -7.76 -5.84 0.69
N ASN A 85 -8.64 -5.04 1.30
CA ASN A 85 -9.04 -3.74 0.78
C ASN A 85 -7.86 -2.75 0.69
N HIS A 86 -6.96 -2.71 1.69
CA HIS A 86 -5.76 -1.88 1.62
C HIS A 86 -4.83 -2.32 0.47
N MET A 87 -4.66 -3.63 0.27
CA MET A 87 -3.92 -4.14 -0.89
C MET A 87 -4.55 -3.72 -2.23
N VAL A 88 -5.86 -3.52 -2.29
CA VAL A 88 -6.55 -2.97 -3.48
C VAL A 88 -6.21 -1.49 -3.64
N ASN A 89 -6.28 -0.68 -2.59
CA ASN A 89 -5.90 0.75 -2.63
C ASN A 89 -4.46 0.93 -3.17
N GLU A 90 -3.51 0.15 -2.66
CA GLU A 90 -2.10 0.19 -3.13
C GLU A 90 -1.97 -0.18 -4.61
N LEU A 91 -2.77 -1.14 -5.06
CA LEU A 91 -2.78 -1.59 -6.44
C LEU A 91 -3.35 -0.50 -7.36
N GLU A 92 -4.44 0.14 -6.96
CA GLU A 92 -5.07 1.21 -7.74
C GLU A 92 -4.14 2.42 -7.89
N GLU A 93 -3.30 2.71 -6.88
CA GLU A 93 -2.24 3.70 -7.05
C GLU A 93 -1.17 3.28 -8.05
N TYR A 94 -0.83 1.99 -8.10
CA TYR A 94 0.07 1.52 -9.14
C TYR A 94 -0.55 1.66 -10.54
N GLN A 95 -1.85 1.39 -10.69
CA GLN A 95 -2.57 1.64 -11.95
C GLN A 95 -2.59 3.13 -12.32
N ASN A 96 -2.75 4.02 -11.34
CA ASN A 96 -2.68 5.46 -11.54
C ASN A 96 -1.31 5.87 -12.12
N VAL A 97 -0.21 5.34 -11.57
CA VAL A 97 1.15 5.51 -12.12
C VAL A 97 1.27 4.93 -13.53
N LEU A 98 0.78 3.71 -13.76
CA LEU A 98 0.86 3.04 -15.07
C LEU A 98 0.10 3.79 -16.17
N ASN A 99 -0.96 4.53 -15.84
CA ASN A 99 -1.70 5.34 -16.81
C ASN A 99 -0.87 6.46 -17.47
N TYR A 100 0.20 6.92 -16.82
CA TYR A 100 1.20 7.81 -17.42
C TYR A 100 2.27 7.02 -18.17
N LEU A 101 2.81 5.97 -17.55
CA LEU A 101 3.91 5.18 -18.12
C LEU A 101 3.54 4.49 -19.45
N LYS A 102 2.29 4.03 -19.58
CA LYS A 102 1.75 3.46 -20.83
C LYS A 102 1.68 4.47 -21.98
N LYS A 103 1.84 5.76 -21.71
CA LYS A 103 1.91 6.83 -22.71
C LYS A 103 3.33 7.35 -22.93
N GLY A 104 4.31 6.82 -22.20
CA GLY A 104 5.67 7.36 -22.16
C GLY A 104 5.77 8.67 -21.36
N GLU A 105 4.78 8.96 -20.52
CA GLU A 105 4.74 10.16 -19.69
C GLU A 105 5.36 9.90 -18.31
N VAL A 106 6.00 10.92 -17.75
CA VAL A 106 6.47 10.89 -16.35
C VAL A 106 5.26 11.14 -15.44
N PRO A 107 4.94 10.23 -14.50
CA PRO A 107 3.87 10.46 -13.54
C PRO A 107 4.14 11.75 -12.74
N PRO A 108 3.16 12.65 -12.59
CA PRO A 108 3.34 13.85 -11.80
C PRO A 108 3.49 13.50 -10.32
N ILE A 109 4.11 14.41 -9.57
CA ILE A 109 4.00 14.38 -8.10
C ILE A 109 2.61 14.91 -7.75
N PHE A 110 1.78 14.07 -7.15
CA PHE A 110 0.45 14.47 -6.70
C PHE A 110 0.55 15.37 -5.46
N HIS A 111 -0.54 16.07 -5.18
CA HIS A 111 -0.66 16.91 -3.99
C HIS A 111 -0.42 16.08 -2.71
N GLU A 112 0.27 16.61 -1.69
CA GLU A 112 0.64 15.83 -0.49
C GLU A 112 -0.53 15.10 0.19
N LEU A 113 -1.71 15.73 0.23
CA LEU A 113 -2.94 15.14 0.79
C LEU A 113 -3.45 13.91 0.03
N HIS A 114 -3.20 13.79 -1.28
CA HIS A 114 -3.51 12.57 -2.00
C HIS A 114 -2.76 11.37 -1.39
N HIS A 115 -1.46 11.54 -1.11
CA HIS A 115 -0.65 10.52 -0.47
C HIS A 115 -1.11 10.24 0.97
N HIS A 116 -1.41 11.28 1.75
CA HIS A 116 -1.87 11.10 3.14
C HIS A 116 -3.15 10.26 3.23
N LEU A 117 -4.11 10.49 2.35
CA LEU A 117 -5.40 9.77 2.37
C LEU A 117 -5.27 8.28 2.05
N ILE A 118 -4.24 7.87 1.33
CA ILE A 118 -4.01 6.47 0.98
C ILE A 118 -3.13 5.82 2.03
N TRP A 119 -1.99 6.44 2.31
CA TRP A 119 -0.93 5.78 3.05
C TRP A 119 -1.04 5.88 4.57
N LEU A 120 -1.78 6.85 5.13
CA LEU A 120 -2.03 6.86 6.58
C LEU A 120 -2.97 5.73 6.99
N LEU A 121 -3.97 5.44 6.16
CA LEU A 121 -4.89 4.33 6.40
C LEU A 121 -4.17 2.98 6.26
N ASP A 122 -3.35 2.82 5.21
CA ASP A 122 -2.47 1.67 5.05
C ASP A 122 -1.58 1.44 6.27
N ALA A 123 -0.89 2.49 6.71
CA ALA A 123 0.03 2.43 7.84
C ALA A 123 -0.68 2.08 9.16
N SER A 124 -1.89 2.58 9.38
CA SER A 124 -2.72 2.16 10.51
C SER A 124 -3.03 0.65 10.43
N GLY A 125 -3.47 0.17 9.27
CA GLY A 125 -3.76 -1.25 9.05
C GLY A 125 -2.56 -2.14 9.34
N HIS A 126 -1.37 -1.77 8.85
CA HIS A 126 -0.13 -2.49 9.15
C HIS A 126 0.19 -2.54 10.65
N ALA A 127 0.05 -1.41 11.37
CA ALA A 127 0.27 -1.35 12.81
C ALA A 127 -0.78 -2.17 13.59
N GLY A 128 -2.04 -2.19 13.14
CA GLY A 128 -3.09 -3.03 13.71
C GLY A 128 -2.78 -4.52 13.58
N ILE A 129 -2.37 -4.97 12.39
CA ILE A 129 -2.06 -6.39 12.14
C ILE A 129 -0.89 -6.87 12.99
N ILE A 130 0.19 -6.07 13.09
CA ILE A 130 1.30 -6.41 13.97
C ILE A 130 0.80 -6.56 15.41
N GLN A 131 -0.10 -5.69 15.87
CA GLN A 131 -0.68 -5.83 17.20
C GLN A 131 -1.49 -7.11 17.33
N ASP A 132 -2.27 -7.50 16.33
CA ASP A 132 -3.15 -8.67 16.39
C ASP A 132 -2.36 -9.99 16.31
N ASP A 133 -1.35 -10.08 15.45
CA ASP A 133 -0.55 -11.28 15.21
C ASP A 133 0.48 -11.59 16.31
N LEU A 134 0.84 -10.60 17.13
CA LEU A 134 1.75 -10.82 18.25
C LEU A 134 1.14 -11.72 19.33
N ASP A 135 1.96 -12.62 19.88
CA ASP A 135 1.55 -13.50 20.98
C ASP A 135 1.00 -12.70 22.17
N GLY A 136 0.08 -13.32 22.92
CA GLY A 136 -0.53 -12.73 24.09
C GLY A 136 0.48 -12.23 25.14
N VAL A 137 1.69 -12.80 25.22
CA VAL A 137 2.75 -12.39 26.16
C VAL A 137 3.55 -11.17 25.70
N GLU A 138 3.49 -10.79 24.42
CA GLU A 138 4.25 -9.67 23.83
C GLU A 138 3.61 -8.30 24.12
N LYS A 139 3.27 -8.07 25.39
CA LYS A 139 2.46 -6.92 25.84
C LYS A 139 3.04 -5.57 25.43
N ARG A 140 4.35 -5.39 25.55
CA ARG A 140 5.03 -4.12 25.23
C ARG A 140 4.99 -3.83 23.73
N LEU A 141 5.18 -4.85 22.89
CA LEU A 141 5.14 -4.71 21.44
C LEU A 141 3.70 -4.46 20.96
N LYS A 142 2.72 -5.18 21.51
CA LYS A 142 1.28 -4.94 21.22
C LYS A 142 0.87 -3.52 21.59
N GLN A 143 1.25 -3.03 22.78
CA GLN A 143 0.94 -1.65 23.20
C GLN A 143 1.54 -0.64 22.21
N LYS A 144 2.81 -0.80 21.87
CA LYS A 144 3.52 0.09 20.96
C LYS A 144 2.88 0.12 19.56
N SER A 145 2.52 -1.05 19.02
CA SER A 145 1.88 -1.14 17.72
C SER A 145 0.49 -0.50 17.72
N ASN A 146 -0.28 -0.69 18.79
CA ASN A 146 -1.57 -0.01 18.98
C ASN A 146 -1.42 1.52 19.07
N GLU A 147 -0.37 2.02 19.73
CA GLU A 147 -0.08 3.46 19.76
C GLU A 147 0.22 4.01 18.36
N PHE A 148 0.95 3.27 17.52
CA PHE A 148 1.15 3.66 16.13
C PHE A 148 -0.15 3.68 15.32
N ALA A 149 -0.96 2.63 15.41
CA ALA A 149 -2.26 2.57 14.72
C ALA A 149 -3.13 3.78 15.05
N LYS A 150 -3.27 4.10 16.35
CA LYS A 150 -4.02 5.28 16.82
C LYS A 150 -3.49 6.59 16.26
N HIS A 151 -2.16 6.78 16.22
CA HIS A 151 -1.59 8.01 15.68
C HIS A 151 -1.83 8.13 14.17
N PHE A 152 -1.72 7.04 13.42
CA PHE A 152 -2.03 7.04 11.98
C PHE A 152 -3.51 7.35 11.71
N GLU A 153 -4.44 6.77 12.47
CA GLU A 153 -5.87 7.09 12.37
C GLU A 153 -6.16 8.56 12.66
N GLN A 154 -5.56 9.11 13.72
CA GLN A 154 -5.71 10.53 14.07
C GLN A 154 -5.19 11.44 12.95
N PHE A 155 -4.06 11.09 12.34
CA PHE A 155 -3.55 11.82 11.19
C PHE A 155 -4.42 11.65 9.94
N TYR A 156 -4.99 10.47 9.70
CA TYR A 156 -5.92 10.25 8.61
C TYR A 156 -7.16 11.15 8.74
N LEU A 157 -7.79 11.18 9.92
CA LEU A 157 -8.93 12.07 10.19
C LEU A 157 -8.57 13.54 9.94
N LYS A 158 -7.38 13.97 10.37
CA LYS A 158 -6.88 15.32 10.08
C LYS A 158 -6.68 15.55 8.58
N ALA A 159 -6.16 14.58 7.82
CA ALA A 159 -5.98 14.69 6.38
C ALA A 159 -7.31 14.83 5.63
N VAL A 160 -8.36 14.14 6.07
CA VAL A 160 -9.72 14.28 5.53
C VAL A 160 -10.20 15.73 5.66
N GLU A 161 -10.08 16.34 6.84
CA GLU A 161 -10.47 17.74 7.06
C GLU A 161 -9.61 18.73 6.26
N LEU A 162 -8.28 18.53 6.23
CA LEU A 162 -7.37 19.37 5.46
C LEU A 162 -7.68 19.32 3.94
N THR A 163 -8.11 18.17 3.44
CA THR A 163 -8.57 18.02 2.05
C THR A 163 -9.83 18.84 1.81
N GLY A 164 -10.74 18.88 2.78
CA GLY A 164 -11.91 19.76 2.74
C GLY A 164 -11.56 21.25 2.67
N TYR A 165 -10.46 21.69 3.27
CA TYR A 165 -10.02 23.10 3.26
C TYR A 165 -9.53 23.56 1.89
N LEU A 166 -9.11 22.64 1.01
CA LEU A 166 -8.67 22.95 -0.35
C LEU A 166 -9.78 23.58 -1.21
N ARG A 167 -11.06 23.41 -0.82
CA ARG A 167 -12.21 24.06 -1.48
C ARG A 167 -12.19 25.59 -1.39
N THR A 168 -11.34 26.15 -0.54
CA THR A 168 -11.08 27.60 -0.49
C THR A 168 -10.18 28.10 -1.63
N ASN A 169 -9.72 27.20 -2.52
CA ASN A 169 -8.68 27.43 -3.53
C ASN A 169 -7.29 27.74 -2.94
N MET A 170 -7.09 27.52 -1.63
CA MET A 170 -5.78 27.55 -1.01
C MET A 170 -5.20 26.13 -0.97
N HIS A 171 -4.28 25.86 -1.91
CA HIS A 171 -3.59 24.57 -2.01
C HIS A 171 -2.36 24.43 -1.11
N SER A 172 -1.95 25.51 -0.43
CA SER A 172 -0.87 25.46 0.56
C SER A 172 -1.16 26.44 1.69
N PHE A 173 -0.96 26.00 2.93
CA PHE A 173 -1.18 26.82 4.11
C PHE A 173 -0.38 26.30 5.32
N PRO A 174 -0.05 27.15 6.32
CA PRO A 174 0.88 26.79 7.38
C PRO A 174 0.50 25.53 8.19
N ALA A 175 -0.79 25.30 8.41
CA ALA A 175 -1.26 24.12 9.13
C ALA A 175 -1.01 22.82 8.34
N LEU A 176 -1.10 22.85 7.00
CA LEU A 176 -0.77 21.72 6.12
C LEU A 176 0.74 21.43 6.14
N SER A 177 1.56 22.48 6.01
CA SER A 177 3.02 22.31 6.09
C SER A 177 3.48 21.73 7.43
N ARG A 178 2.84 22.14 8.54
CA ARG A 178 3.09 21.56 9.87
C ARG A 178 2.64 20.09 9.93
N PHE A 179 1.46 19.79 9.40
CA PHE A 179 0.96 18.42 9.33
C PHE A 179 1.91 17.48 8.60
N ASN A 180 2.44 17.88 7.45
CA ASN A 180 3.42 17.07 6.71
C ASN A 180 4.67 16.75 7.56
N LYS A 181 5.21 17.75 8.26
CA LYS A 181 6.35 17.56 9.18
C LYS A 181 6.01 16.65 10.36
N ASP A 182 4.81 16.80 10.93
CA ASP A 182 4.38 15.98 12.05
C ASP A 182 4.29 14.51 11.66
N VAL A 183 3.74 14.21 10.47
CA VAL A 183 3.65 12.86 9.91
C VAL A 183 5.05 12.29 9.64
N GLU A 184 5.96 13.07 9.02
CA GLU A 184 7.33 12.64 8.72
C GLU A 184 8.15 12.34 9.98
N LEU A 185 8.17 13.27 10.94
CA LEU A 185 9.04 13.22 12.12
C LEU A 185 8.51 12.28 13.20
N ASN A 186 7.21 12.34 13.49
CA ASN A 186 6.67 11.65 14.66
C ASN A 186 6.40 10.18 14.42
N ILE A 187 6.17 9.76 13.17
CA ILE A 187 5.79 8.38 12.91
C ILE A 187 6.79 7.67 12.00
N PHE A 188 7.07 8.12 10.79
CA PHE A 188 7.90 7.32 9.88
C PHE A 188 9.35 7.13 10.36
N LYS A 189 9.97 8.18 10.93
CA LYS A 189 11.30 8.05 11.54
C LYS A 189 11.30 7.15 12.79
N ARG A 190 10.23 7.18 13.59
CA ARG A 190 10.11 6.35 14.80
C ARG A 190 9.85 4.89 14.46
N VAL A 191 8.90 4.63 13.56
CA VAL A 191 8.56 3.30 13.05
C VAL A 191 9.79 2.60 12.46
N ARG A 192 10.58 3.32 11.63
CA ARG A 192 11.85 2.81 11.08
C ARG A 192 12.89 2.51 12.15
N ARG A 193 13.10 3.41 13.11
CA ARG A 193 14.05 3.20 14.22
C ARG A 193 13.69 1.98 15.06
N ASP A 194 12.40 1.73 15.19
CA ASP A 194 11.85 0.73 16.09
C ASP A 194 11.68 -0.65 15.42
N GLY A 195 12.18 -0.82 14.19
CA GLY A 195 12.19 -2.10 13.47
C GLY A 195 10.84 -2.54 12.90
N ILE A 196 9.85 -1.66 12.89
CA ILE A 196 8.53 -1.92 12.32
C ILE A 196 8.60 -1.49 10.84
N GLU A 197 8.80 -2.43 9.94
CA GLU A 197 8.92 -2.14 8.50
C GLU A 197 7.53 -2.25 7.83
N CYS A 198 6.78 -1.14 7.69
CA CYS A 198 5.65 -1.12 6.76
C CYS A 198 6.16 -0.72 5.36
N ARG A 199 6.14 -1.64 4.41
CA ARG A 199 6.88 -1.48 3.14
C ARG A 199 6.25 -0.46 2.17
N GLY A 200 5.03 0.01 2.43
CA GLY A 200 4.39 1.13 1.71
C GLY A 200 5.08 2.49 1.89
N PHE A 201 5.99 2.63 2.88
CA PHE A 201 6.62 3.91 3.24
C PHE A 201 7.60 4.49 2.22
N ARG A 202 8.02 3.72 1.20
CA ARG A 202 9.07 4.18 0.25
C ARG A 202 8.57 5.24 -0.74
N TYR A 203 7.28 5.24 -1.07
CA TYR A 203 6.67 6.22 -2.00
C TYR A 203 6.31 7.55 -1.33
N ILE A 204 5.92 7.51 -0.05
CA ILE A 204 5.65 8.72 0.74
C ILE A 204 6.95 9.52 0.93
N TYR A 205 8.10 8.85 1.08
CA TYR A 205 9.36 9.53 1.40
C TYR A 205 9.97 10.29 0.21
N SER A 206 9.79 9.80 -1.02
CA SER A 206 10.32 10.47 -2.22
C SER A 206 9.54 11.75 -2.56
N THR A 207 8.26 11.83 -2.19
CA THR A 207 7.39 13.00 -2.40
C THR A 207 7.71 14.17 -1.45
N TYR A 208 8.45 13.93 -0.36
CA TYR A 208 8.94 14.98 0.56
C TYR A 208 10.39 15.43 0.30
N GLY A 209 10.99 15.09 -0.85
CA GLY A 209 12.31 15.60 -1.24
C GLY A 209 13.48 15.02 -0.43
N GLY A 210 13.29 13.90 0.26
CA GLY A 210 14.38 13.17 0.91
C GLY A 210 15.20 12.38 -0.10
N SER A 211 16.44 12.79 -0.36
CA SER A 211 17.41 11.97 -1.09
C SER A 211 17.73 10.71 -0.29
N TYR A 212 17.55 9.53 -0.89
CA TYR A 212 18.09 8.29 -0.34
C TYR A 212 19.57 8.19 -0.70
N VAL A 213 20.43 8.08 0.32
CA VAL A 213 21.73 7.44 0.17
C VAL A 213 21.48 5.93 0.29
N ALA A 214 22.06 5.19 -0.67
CA ALA A 214 21.87 3.76 -0.90
C ALA A 214 22.08 2.87 0.33
#